data_AF-A0A6P0SAH1-F1
#
_entry.id   AF-A0A6P0SAH1-F1
#
_cell.length_a   1.000
_cell.length_b   1.000
_cell.length_c   1.000
_cell.angle_alpha   90.00
_cell.angle_beta   90.00
_cell.angle_gamma   90.00
#
_symmetry.space_group_name_H-M   'P 1'
#
loop_
_entity.id
_entity.type
_entity.pdbx_description
1 polymer ?
#
loop_
_entity_poly.entity_id
_entity_poly.type
_entity_poly.pdbx_seq_one_letter_code
_entity_poly.pdbx_strand_id
1 'polypeptide(L)' 'GQYLQPTQKHLKISEFITPNQFDTWKEYGESLGFLQVVSSPLTRSSYHAEQVRELMHRYPR' A
#
# COMPACT_ATOMS: atom_id res chain seq x y z
N GLY A 1 3.62 1.24 -0.41
CA GLY A 1 4.53 1.56 0.70
C GLY A 1 5.72 2.36 0.20
N GLN A 2 6.41 3.08 1.07
CA GLN A 2 7.60 3.87 0.74
C GLN A 2 8.75 2.94 0.31
N TYR A 3 9.42 3.31 -0.77
CA TYR A 3 10.69 2.69 -1.13
C TYR A 3 11.77 3.08 -0.13
N LEU A 4 12.38 2.08 0.51
CA LEU A 4 13.54 2.24 1.35
C LEU A 4 14.72 1.57 0.66
N GLN A 5 15.72 2.37 0.32
CA GLN A 5 16.92 1.88 -0.34
C GLN A 5 17.66 0.91 0.61
N PRO A 6 17.88 -0.37 0.22
CA PRO A 6 18.55 -1.33 1.10
C PRO A 6 20.03 -1.00 1.33
N THR A 7 20.73 -0.59 0.28
CA THR A 7 22.14 -0.21 0.30
C THR A 7 22.42 0.84 -0.78
N GLN A 8 23.56 1.53 -0.69
CA GLN A 8 23.95 2.58 -1.65
C GLN A 8 24.07 2.13 -3.12
N LYS A 9 24.18 0.81 -3.37
CA LYS A 9 24.24 0.24 -4.72
C LYS A 9 22.87 0.14 -5.41
N HIS A 10 21.77 0.26 -4.65
CA HIS A 10 20.41 0.22 -5.19
C HIS A 10 19.98 1.60 -5.67
N LEU A 11 18.83 1.65 -6.36
CA LEU A 11 18.24 2.91 -6.81
C LEU A 11 18.18 3.93 -5.67
N LYS A 12 18.52 5.18 -5.99
CA LYS A 12 18.41 6.27 -5.02
C LYS A 12 16.94 6.58 -4.76
N ILE A 13 16.64 6.98 -3.53
CA ILE A 13 15.33 7.51 -3.18
C ILE A 13 15.17 8.84 -3.91
N SER A 14 14.13 8.96 -4.74
CA SER A 14 13.79 10.23 -5.39
C SER A 14 13.06 11.17 -4.44
N GLU A 15 12.15 10.63 -3.63
CA GLU A 15 11.30 11.41 -2.74
C GLU A 15 10.85 10.55 -1.53
N PHE A 16 10.65 11.22 -0.39
CA PHE A 16 9.96 10.64 0.76
C PHE A 16 8.52 11.14 0.77
N ILE A 17 7.60 10.22 0.56
CA ILE A 17 6.18 10.53 0.43
C ILE A 17 5.59 10.82 1.81
N THR A 18 4.79 11.89 1.90
CA THR A 18 4.11 12.28 3.13
C THR A 18 2.94 11.33 3.47
N PRO A 19 2.56 11.20 4.75
CA PRO A 19 1.38 10.42 5.14
C PRO A 19 0.11 10.81 4.37
N ASN A 20 -0.14 12.11 4.19
CA ASN A 20 -1.34 12.63 3.50
C ASN A 20 -1.42 12.20 2.02
N GLN A 21 -0.28 12.05 1.34
CA GLN A 21 -0.25 11.51 -0.02
C GLN A 21 -0.65 10.02 -0.05
N PHE A 22 -0.21 9.23 0.94
CA PHE A 22 -0.66 7.84 1.07
C PHE A 22 -2.16 7.75 1.32
N ASP A 23 -2.72 8.64 2.14
CA ASP A 23 -4.17 8.73 2.39
C ASP A 23 -4.94 9.05 1.11
N THR A 24 -4.47 10.02 0.32
CA THR A 24 -5.08 10.36 -0.98
C THR A 24 -5.11 9.16 -1.93
N TRP A 25 -4.03 8.38 -2.00
CA TRP A 25 -3.99 7.19 -2.84
C TRP A 25 -4.89 6.07 -2.33
N LYS A 26 -5.06 5.96 -1.00
CA LYS A 26 -6.00 5.02 -0.41
C LYS A 26 -7.42 5.34 -0.86
N GLU A 27 -7.85 6.59 -0.66
CA GLU A 27 -9.17 7.07 -1.06
C GLU A 27 -9.41 6.86 -2.56
N TYR A 28 -8.41 7.20 -3.38
CA TYR A 28 -8.50 6.99 -4.82
C TYR A 28 -8.66 5.51 -5.18
N GLY A 29 -7.84 4.61 -4.62
CA GLY A 29 -7.96 3.19 -4.90
C GLY A 29 -9.29 2.59 -4.40
N GLU A 30 -9.77 3.00 -3.24
CA GLU A 30 -11.08 2.58 -2.73
C GLU A 30 -12.21 3.07 -3.66
N SER A 31 -12.10 4.28 -4.24
CA SER A 31 -13.07 4.79 -5.22
C SER A 31 -13.12 3.99 -6.53
N LEU A 32 -12.02 3.32 -6.91
CA LEU A 32 -11.97 2.41 -8.06
C LEU A 32 -12.61 1.05 -7.77
N GLY A 33 -13.08 0.83 -6.54
CA GLY A 33 -13.74 -0.40 -6.13
C GLY A 33 -12.78 -1.52 -5.74
N PHE A 34 -11.53 -1.25 -5.34
CA PHE A 34 -10.70 -2.26 -4.67
C PHE A 34 -11.31 -2.63 -3.30
N LEU A 35 -11.28 -3.92 -2.93
CA LEU A 35 -11.88 -4.39 -1.66
C LEU A 35 -11.20 -3.79 -0.42
N GLN A 36 -9.90 -3.53 -0.51
CA GLN A 36 -9.10 -2.88 0.51
C GLN A 36 -7.87 -2.26 -0.14
N VAL A 37 -7.49 -1.07 0.31
CA VAL A 37 -6.22 -0.44 -0.06
C VAL A 37 -5.41 -0.18 1.21
N VAL A 38 -4.27 -0.85 1.32
CA VAL A 38 -3.32 -0.62 2.42
C VAL A 38 -2.22 0.30 1.91
N SER A 39 -2.30 1.58 2.31
CA SER A 39 -1.42 2.64 1.83
C SER A 39 -0.79 3.35 3.02
N SER A 40 0.48 3.06 3.31
CA SER A 40 1.26 3.75 4.33
C SER A 40 2.76 3.60 4.06
N PRO A 41 3.64 4.42 4.68
CA PRO A 41 5.07 4.36 4.42
C PRO A 41 5.68 2.97 4.65
N LEU A 42 5.28 2.27 5.72
CA LEU A 42 5.87 0.99 6.10
C LEU A 42 5.13 -0.23 5.53
N THR A 43 4.05 -0.03 4.78
CA THR A 43 3.31 -1.14 4.16
C THR A 43 4.24 -2.00 3.30
N ARG A 44 4.08 -3.32 3.42
CA ARG A 44 4.72 -4.37 2.59
C ARG A 44 3.63 -5.28 2.04
N SER A 45 3.95 -6.07 1.02
CA SER A 45 2.97 -6.93 0.34
C SER A 45 2.26 -7.94 1.26
N SER A 46 2.94 -8.42 2.31
CA SER A 46 2.37 -9.34 3.29
C SER A 46 1.62 -8.65 4.43
N TYR A 47 1.74 -7.33 4.56
CA TYR A 47 1.10 -6.59 5.64
C TYR A 47 -0.42 -6.57 5.44
N HIS A 48 -1.18 -7.04 6.43
CA HIS A 48 -2.63 -7.28 6.37
C HIS A 48 -3.11 -8.29 5.30
N ALA A 49 -2.23 -9.15 4.77
CA ALA A 49 -2.62 -10.12 3.74
C ALA A 49 -3.75 -11.07 4.18
N GLU A 50 -3.80 -11.45 5.47
CA GLU A 50 -4.88 -12.28 6.00
C GLU A 50 -6.23 -11.56 5.96
N GLN A 51 -6.27 -10.26 6.27
CA GLN A 51 -7.51 -9.47 6.21
C GLN A 51 -8.00 -9.31 4.77
N VAL A 52 -7.08 -9.11 3.82
CA VAL A 52 -7.40 -9.12 2.38
C VAL A 52 -8.00 -10.47 1.98
N ARG A 53 -7.40 -11.58 2.44
CA ARG A 53 -7.90 -12.93 2.18
C ARG A 53 -9.32 -13.12 2.72
N GLU A 54 -9.58 -12.72 3.96
CA GLU A 54 -10.93 -12.76 4.56
C GLU A 54 -11.94 -11.93 3.76
N LEU A 55 -11.56 -10.73 3.30
CA LEU A 55 -12.42 -9.89 2.47
C LEU A 55 -12.74 -10.54 1.12
N MET A 56 -11.77 -11.18 0.47
CA MET A 56 -11.99 -11.91 -0.78
C MET A 56 -12.95 -13.09 -0.58
N HIS A 57 -12.85 -13.82 0.54
CA HIS A 57 -13.80 -14.88 0.87
C HIS A 57 -15.21 -14.35 1.15
N ARG A 58 -15.33 -13.18 1.80
CA ARG A 58 -16.62 -12.57 2.12
C ARG A 58 -17.30 -11.94 0.91
N TYR A 59 -16.52 -11.37 0.00
CA TYR A 59 -17.00 -10.67 -1.20
C TYR A 59 -16.40 -11.32 -2.46
N PRO A 60 -16.83 -12.56 -2.79
CA PRO A 60 -16.39 -13.22 -4.01
C PRO A 60 -16.87 -12.40 -5.21
N ARG A 61 -15.94 -12.13 -6.14
CA ARG A 61 -16.24 -11.52 -7.44
C ARG A 61 -16.39 -12.59 -8.51
#